data_AF-A0A4R0IYN4-F1
#
_entry.id   AF-A0A4R0IYN4-F1
#
_cell.length_a   1.000
_cell.length_b   1.000
_cell.length_c   1.000
_cell.angle_alpha   90.00
_cell.angle_beta   90.00
_cell.angle_gamma   90.00
#
_symmetry.space_group_name_H-M   'P 1'
#
loop_
_entity.id
_entity.type
_entity.pdbx_description
1 polymer ?
#
loop_
_entity_poly.entity_id
_entity_poly.type
_entity_poly.pdbx_seq_one_letter_code
_entity_poly.pdbx_strand_id
1 'polypeptide(L)'
;MAADSLHLPHLTVQQRPAKNMAARREGLLAVDETTNCVVLLDNNRMIEIAWPPGCAMGVRDGVPAVLDPNGELVGRLGDNVVLGGGHVSPEAAHVTSRTGRTRVFAIAGTRGLPTWARPSAESW
;
A
#
# COMPACT_ATOMS: atom_id res chain seq x y z
N MET A 1 -13.78 -29.53 -0.17
CA MET A 1 -13.28 -28.55 -1.15
C MET A 1 -12.31 -27.67 -0.40
N ALA A 2 -11.01 -27.80 -0.67
CA ALA A 2 -9.99 -27.05 0.06
C ALA A 2 -10.21 -25.56 -0.24
N ALA A 3 -10.38 -24.75 0.79
CA ALA A 3 -10.32 -23.31 0.66
C ALA A 3 -8.91 -23.00 0.14
N ASP A 4 -8.83 -22.68 -1.15
CA ASP A 4 -7.64 -22.13 -1.77
C ASP A 4 -7.28 -20.90 -0.94
N SER A 5 -6.32 -21.09 -0.04
CA SER A 5 -5.93 -20.07 0.90
C SER A 5 -5.12 -19.09 0.08
N LEU A 6 -5.81 -18.15 -0.56
CA LEU A 6 -5.20 -17.06 -1.31
C LEU A 6 -4.05 -16.50 -0.46
N HIS A 7 -2.82 -16.83 -0.85
CA HIS A 7 -1.63 -16.35 -0.18
C HIS A 7 -1.51 -14.87 -0.51
N LEU A 8 -2.13 -14.05 0.34
CA LEU A 8 -2.06 -12.61 0.22
C LEU A 8 -0.59 -12.19 0.41
N PRO A 9 -0.08 -11.27 -0.43
CA PRO A 9 1.25 -10.73 -0.24
C PRO A 9 1.34 -10.00 1.10
N HIS A 10 2.57 -9.77 1.56
CA HIS A 10 2.81 -9.02 2.78
C HIS A 10 2.73 -7.51 2.53
N LEU A 11 2.38 -6.77 3.58
CA LEU A 11 2.55 -5.33 3.64
C LEU A 11 3.65 -4.98 4.63
N THR A 12 4.43 -3.96 4.29
CA THR A 12 5.29 -3.25 5.23
C THR A 12 4.44 -2.19 5.92
N VAL A 13 4.11 -2.42 7.18
CA VAL A 13 3.19 -1.56 7.95
C VAL A 13 3.96 -0.80 9.02
N GLN A 14 3.76 0.52 9.06
CA GLN A 14 4.30 1.42 10.07
C GLN A 14 3.78 1.05 11.46
N GLN A 15 4.65 0.99 12.47
CA GLN A 15 4.23 0.83 13.86
C GLN A 15 3.50 2.09 14.38
N ARG A 16 3.84 3.26 13.84
CA ARG A 16 3.18 4.54 14.12
C ARG A 16 3.27 5.45 12.91
N PRO A 17 2.32 6.38 12.70
CA PRO A 17 2.29 7.20 11.49
C PRO A 17 3.54 8.09 11.34
N ALA A 18 4.14 8.06 10.16
CA ALA A 18 5.14 9.05 9.75
C ALA A 18 4.48 10.43 9.65
N LYS A 19 5.16 11.45 10.21
CA LYS A 19 4.67 12.84 10.27
C LYS A 19 5.50 13.75 9.36
N ASN A 20 4.95 14.93 9.05
CA ASN A 20 5.63 16.00 8.29
C ASN A 20 6.10 15.58 6.89
N MET A 21 5.30 14.75 6.22
CA MET A 21 5.54 14.28 4.86
C MET A 21 4.66 15.04 3.87
N ALA A 22 5.23 15.53 2.78
CA ALA A 22 4.55 16.36 1.78
C ALA A 22 4.84 15.96 0.32
N ALA A 23 5.45 14.78 0.10
CA ALA A 23 5.65 14.26 -1.24
C ALA A 23 4.39 13.54 -1.74
N ARG A 24 4.22 13.51 -3.05
CA ARG A 24 3.20 12.74 -3.75
C ARG A 24 3.91 11.77 -4.68
N ARG A 25 3.42 10.53 -4.75
CA ARG A 25 3.93 9.54 -5.70
C ARG A 25 2.79 8.78 -6.34
N GLU A 26 2.90 8.58 -7.64
CA GLU A 26 1.96 7.80 -8.44
C GLU A 26 2.68 6.54 -8.92
N GLY A 27 1.97 5.43 -9.02
CA GLY A 27 2.50 4.20 -9.58
C GLY A 27 1.57 3.02 -9.40
N LEU A 28 1.95 1.91 -10.01
CA LEU A 28 1.18 0.67 -10.01
C LEU A 28 1.38 -0.09 -8.70
N LEU A 29 0.31 -0.50 -8.04
CA LEU A 29 0.40 -1.48 -6.95
C LEU A 29 0.80 -2.84 -7.53
N ALA A 30 1.97 -3.33 -7.14
CA ALA A 30 2.52 -4.59 -7.63
C ALA A 30 3.05 -5.42 -6.46
N VAL A 31 3.42 -6.67 -6.74
CA VAL A 31 4.09 -7.54 -5.78
C VAL A 31 5.54 -7.69 -6.19
N ASP A 32 6.45 -7.49 -5.25
CA ASP A 32 7.84 -7.89 -5.37
C ASP A 32 7.91 -9.42 -5.24
N GLU A 33 8.10 -10.12 -6.35
CA GLU A 33 8.05 -11.60 -6.39
C GLU A 33 9.12 -12.28 -5.53
N THR A 34 10.23 -11.58 -5.26
CA THR A 34 11.32 -12.12 -4.44
C THR A 34 10.95 -12.16 -2.97
N THR A 35 10.23 -11.15 -2.49
CA THR A 35 9.90 -10.98 -1.06
C THR A 35 8.41 -11.18 -0.76
N ASN A 36 7.60 -11.43 -1.79
CA ASN A 36 6.14 -11.49 -1.74
C ASN A 36 5.54 -10.28 -1.00
N CYS A 37 6.09 -9.08 -1.24
CA CYS A 37 5.68 -7.84 -0.58
C CYS A 37 5.02 -6.87 -1.57
N VAL A 38 3.96 -6.20 -1.15
CA VAL A 38 3.34 -5.14 -1.97
C VAL A 38 4.27 -3.93 -2.06
N VAL A 39 4.51 -3.48 -3.28
CA VAL A 39 5.37 -2.36 -3.64
C VAL A 39 4.64 -1.43 -4.63
N LEU A 40 5.17 -0.21 -4.77
CA LEU A 40 4.79 0.68 -5.87
C LEU A 40 5.77 0.50 -7.02
N LEU A 41 5.28 0.17 -8.22
CA LEU A 41 6.07 0.19 -9.43
C LEU A 41 5.89 1.55 -10.12
N ASP A 42 6.99 2.30 -10.18
CA ASP A 42 7.07 3.65 -10.74
C ASP A 42 8.26 3.70 -11.71
N ASN A 43 8.02 3.94 -13.00
CA ASN A 43 9.07 3.97 -14.04
C ASN A 43 10.02 2.75 -14.00
N ASN A 44 9.46 1.53 -13.94
CA ASN A 44 10.19 0.27 -13.84
C ASN A 44 11.03 0.11 -12.56
N ARG A 45 10.84 0.97 -11.56
CA ARG A 45 11.48 0.88 -10.25
C ARG A 45 10.44 0.46 -9.21
N MET A 46 10.74 -0.65 -8.54
CA MET A 46 9.96 -1.09 -7.37
C MET A 46 10.37 -0.28 -6.14
N ILE A 47 9.37 0.26 -5.45
CA ILE A 47 9.51 1.10 -4.26
C ILE A 47 8.70 0.45 -3.15
N GLU A 48 9.39 0.07 -2.07
CA GLU A 48 8.69 -0.43 -0.89
C GLU A 48 7.88 0.69 -0.24
N ILE A 49 6.62 0.39 0.04
CA ILE A 49 5.67 1.30 0.67
C ILE A 49 5.58 0.95 2.15
N ALA A 50 5.83 1.92 3.01
CA ALA A 50 5.50 1.82 4.43
C ALA A 50 4.05 2.32 4.62
N TRP A 51 3.11 1.39 4.75
CA TRP A 51 1.69 1.67 4.89
C TRP A 51 1.32 2.15 6.30
N PRO A 52 0.32 3.04 6.46
CA PRO A 52 -0.10 3.50 7.78
C PRO A 52 -0.56 2.33 8.69
N PRO A 53 -0.48 2.49 10.02
CA PRO A 53 -1.00 1.50 10.95
C PRO A 53 -2.46 1.16 10.65
N GLY A 54 -2.81 -0.12 10.72
CA GLY A 54 -4.16 -0.63 10.45
C GLY A 54 -4.46 -0.96 8.99
N CYS A 55 -3.60 -0.57 8.05
CA CYS A 55 -3.72 -1.05 6.67
C CYS A 55 -3.37 -2.53 6.59
N ALA A 56 -4.12 -3.28 5.78
CA ALA A 56 -3.97 -4.72 5.63
C ALA A 56 -4.23 -5.17 4.19
N MET A 57 -3.77 -6.37 3.86
CA MET A 57 -4.23 -7.04 2.65
C MET A 57 -5.59 -7.68 2.91
N GLY A 58 -6.45 -7.61 1.91
CA GLY A 58 -7.67 -8.38 1.83
C GLY A 58 -7.95 -8.78 0.40
N VAL A 59 -9.18 -9.26 0.17
CA VAL A 59 -9.69 -9.56 -1.16
C VAL A 59 -10.90 -8.66 -1.43
N ARG A 60 -10.94 -8.04 -2.61
CA ARG A 60 -12.10 -7.30 -3.14
C ARG A 60 -12.38 -7.81 -4.54
N ASP A 61 -13.59 -8.32 -4.75
CA ASP A 61 -14.04 -8.84 -6.05
C ASP A 61 -13.12 -9.93 -6.62
N GLY A 62 -12.61 -10.80 -5.73
CA GLY A 62 -11.71 -11.90 -6.10
C GLY A 62 -10.26 -11.50 -6.33
N VAL A 63 -9.90 -10.21 -6.21
CA VAL A 63 -8.54 -9.70 -6.41
C VAL A 63 -7.92 -9.27 -5.08
N PRO A 64 -6.63 -9.62 -4.81
CA PRO A 64 -5.94 -9.08 -3.65
C PRO A 64 -5.88 -7.55 -3.67
N ALA A 65 -6.18 -6.93 -2.55
CA ALA A 65 -6.29 -5.49 -2.43
C ALA A 65 -5.73 -4.99 -1.10
N VAL A 66 -5.21 -3.76 -1.12
CA VAL A 66 -4.86 -3.03 0.09
C VAL A 66 -6.13 -2.38 0.63
N LEU A 67 -6.37 -2.57 1.92
CA LEU A 67 -7.48 -2.00 2.66
C LEU A 67 -6.95 -1.03 3.70
N ASP A 68 -7.70 0.05 3.92
CA ASP A 68 -7.44 1.00 5.00
C ASP A 68 -7.89 0.41 6.36
N PRO A 69 -7.62 1.10 7.48
CA PRO A 69 -8.03 0.64 8.82
C PRO A 69 -9.54 0.50 9.02
N ASN A 70 -10.36 1.12 8.18
CA ASN A 70 -11.82 1.00 8.20
C ASN A 70 -12.31 -0.16 7.31
N GLY A 71 -11.41 -0.86 6.60
CA GLY A 71 -11.74 -1.89 5.63
C GLY A 71 -12.09 -1.36 4.25
N GLU A 72 -11.91 -0.07 4.00
CA GLU A 72 -12.19 0.58 2.72
C GLU A 72 -11.08 0.28 1.71
N LEU A 73 -11.44 0.22 0.43
CA LEU A 73 -10.48 -0.07 -0.64
C LEU A 73 -9.50 1.09 -0.82
N VAL A 74 -8.21 0.80 -0.67
CA VAL A 74 -7.12 1.70 -1.05
C VAL A 74 -6.73 1.50 -2.51
N GLY A 75 -6.63 0.23 -2.94
CA GLY A 75 -6.34 -0.13 -4.32
C GLY A 75 -6.11 -1.63 -4.46
N ARG A 76 -6.45 -2.18 -5.62
CA ARG A 76 -6.17 -3.58 -5.96
C ARG A 76 -4.76 -3.71 -6.50
N LEU A 77 -4.20 -4.92 -6.41
CA LEU A 77 -2.98 -5.21 -7.18
C LEU A 77 -3.28 -5.02 -8.67
N GLY A 78 -2.40 -4.28 -9.36
CA GLY A 78 -2.59 -3.85 -10.75
C GLY A 78 -3.28 -2.49 -10.91
N ASP A 79 -3.73 -1.85 -9.83
CA ASP A 79 -4.25 -0.47 -9.92
C ASP A 79 -3.12 0.55 -9.91
N ASN A 80 -3.27 1.61 -10.70
CA ASN A 80 -2.44 2.80 -10.57
C ASN A 80 -3.00 3.66 -9.42
N VAL A 81 -2.18 3.93 -8.41
CA VAL A 81 -2.58 4.66 -7.22
C VAL A 81 -1.73 5.91 -7.02
N VAL A 82 -2.34 6.89 -6.37
CA VAL A 82 -1.67 8.13 -5.98
C VAL A 82 -1.57 8.15 -4.45
N LEU A 83 -0.35 8.26 -3.95
CA LEU A 83 -0.01 8.15 -2.55
C LEU A 83 0.67 9.43 -2.05
N GLY A 84 0.16 9.97 -0.95
CA GLY A 84 0.76 11.08 -0.20
C GLY A 84 1.69 10.55 0.89
N GLY A 85 2.92 11.06 0.95
CA GLY A 85 3.94 10.48 1.82
C GLY A 85 5.31 11.13 1.67
N GLY A 86 6.35 10.35 1.92
CA GLY A 86 7.74 10.81 1.85
C GLY A 86 8.75 9.66 1.79
N HIS A 87 9.89 9.94 1.17
CA HIS A 87 11.01 8.99 1.10
C HIS A 87 11.87 9.10 2.36
N VAL A 88 11.93 8.05 3.14
CA VAL A 88 12.67 8.01 4.41
C VAL A 88 13.36 6.66 4.62
N SER A 89 14.26 6.59 5.62
CA SER A 89 14.78 5.30 6.07
C SER A 89 13.68 4.46 6.72
N PRO A 90 13.77 3.12 6.69
CA PRO A 90 12.83 2.23 7.39
C PRO A 90 12.64 2.59 8.88
N GLU A 91 13.72 2.95 9.57
CA GLU A 91 13.70 3.35 10.99
C GLU A 91 12.87 4.61 11.23
N ALA A 92 13.02 5.63 10.36
CA ALA A 92 12.25 6.86 10.42
C ALA A 92 10.77 6.64 10.05
N ALA A 93 10.46 5.63 9.23
CA ALA A 93 9.11 5.17 8.97
C ALA A 93 8.56 4.22 10.06
N HIS A 94 9.38 3.87 11.06
CA HIS A 94 9.03 2.90 12.11
C HIS A 94 8.61 1.53 11.54
N VAL A 95 9.37 1.05 10.56
CA VAL A 95 9.21 -0.27 9.93
C VAL A 95 10.54 -1.01 9.86
N THR A 96 10.45 -2.33 9.77
CA THR A 96 11.54 -3.15 9.22
C THR A 96 11.25 -3.35 7.74
N SER A 97 12.21 -3.00 6.87
CA SER A 97 12.05 -3.21 5.42
C SER A 97 11.95 -4.70 5.13
N ARG A 98 10.90 -5.10 4.42
CA ARG A 98 10.72 -6.48 3.95
C ARG A 98 11.53 -6.75 2.67
N THR A 99 11.82 -5.71 1.89
CA THR A 99 12.56 -5.84 0.63
C THR A 99 14.07 -5.63 0.78
N GLY A 100 14.57 -5.38 2.00
CA GLY A 100 15.98 -5.06 2.28
C GLY A 100 16.43 -3.69 1.76
N ARG A 101 15.49 -2.83 1.35
CA ARG A 101 15.77 -1.50 0.82
C ARG A 101 16.17 -0.53 1.93
N THR A 102 17.16 0.30 1.65
CA THR A 102 17.65 1.36 2.56
C THR A 102 16.73 2.58 2.63
N ARG A 103 15.72 2.64 1.75
CA ARG A 103 14.73 3.72 1.68
C ARG A 103 13.36 3.17 1.28
N VAL A 104 12.33 3.64 1.97
CA VAL A 104 10.92 3.31 1.72
C VAL A 104 10.12 4.58 1.49
N PHE A 105 8.97 4.46 0.83
CA PHE A 105 8.00 5.55 0.75
C PHE A 105 6.97 5.40 1.88
N ALA A 106 7.07 6.23 2.90
CA ALA A 106 6.16 6.24 4.04
C ALA A 106 4.92 7.08 3.74
N ILE A 107 3.75 6.46 3.84
CA ILE A 107 2.46 7.14 3.68
C ILE A 107 2.16 8.03 4.88
N ALA A 108 1.70 9.25 4.61
CA ALA A 108 1.40 10.29 5.61
C ALA A 108 0.07 10.04 6.35
N GLY A 109 -0.05 8.88 7.01
CA GLY A 109 -1.30 8.45 7.65
C GLY A 109 -2.45 8.26 6.65
N THR A 110 -3.70 8.26 7.13
CA THR A 110 -4.89 8.07 6.28
C THR A 110 -5.06 9.17 5.23
N ARG A 111 -4.58 10.39 5.48
CA ARG A 111 -4.58 11.49 4.49
C ARG A 111 -3.66 11.25 3.30
N GLY A 112 -2.69 10.34 3.45
CA GLY A 112 -1.79 9.95 2.37
C GLY A 112 -2.32 8.81 1.51
N LEU A 113 -3.44 8.18 1.91
CA LEU A 113 -4.11 7.17 1.10
C LEU A 113 -4.87 7.83 -0.06
N PRO A 114 -5.07 7.13 -1.18
CA PRO A 114 -5.84 7.64 -2.29
C PRO A 114 -7.28 7.90 -1.84
N THR A 115 -7.78 9.10 -2.12
CA THR A 115 -9.20 9.39 -2.03
C THR A 115 -9.84 8.86 -3.30
N TRP A 116 -10.38 7.65 -3.29
CA TRP A 116 -11.27 7.23 -4.37
C TRP A 116 -12.50 8.14 -4.30
N ALA A 117 -12.80 8.84 -5.40
CA ALA A 117 -14.15 9.34 -5.56
C ALA A 117 -15.03 8.09 -5.56
N ARG A 118 -15.93 7.97 -4.57
CA ARG A 118 -17.00 6.99 -4.63
C ARG A 118 -17.60 7.09 -6.03
N PRO A 119 -17.65 6.02 -6.86
CA PRO A 119 -18.55 6.08 -8.00
C PRO A 119 -19.90 6.36 -7.34
N SER A 120 -20.44 7.55 -7.62
CA SER A 120 -21.83 7.86 -7.31
C SER A 120 -22.59 6.62 -7.74
N ALA A 121 -23.29 5.98 -6.81
CA ALA A 121 -24.19 4.92 -7.18
C ALA A 121 -25.10 5.51 -8.27
N GLU A 122 -24.85 5.15 -9.52
CA GLU A 122 -25.75 5.49 -10.60
C GLU A 122 -26.99 4.66 -10.31
N SER A 123 -28.00 5.37 -9.78
CA SER A 123 -29.36 4.88 -9.60
C SER A 123 -29.85 4.26 -10.91
N TRP A 124 -30.21 2.98 -10.85
CA TRP A 124 -31.13 2.36 -11.80
C TRP A 124 -32.41 2.00 -11.06
#